data_AF-A0A925WEU9-F1
#
_entry.id   AF-A0A925WEU9-F1
#
_cell.length_a   1.000
_cell.length_b   1.000
_cell.length_c   1.000
_cell.angle_alpha   90.00
_cell.angle_beta   90.00
_cell.angle_gamma   90.00
#
_symmetry.space_group_name_H-M   'P 1'
#
loop_
_entity.id
_entity.type
_entity.pdbx_description
1 polymer ?
#
loop_
_entity_poly.entity_id
_entity_poly.type
_entity_poly.pdbx_seq_one_letter_code
_entity_poly.pdbx_strand_id
1 'polypeptide(L)'
;MDFFDRQDKAQRNTKRLFVYFAVGVSLLIVAIYVAVLIVFTWLSSRQQFAEPAAATFWNPQLFLGTAVGTLAVIFIGSAFKSMQLSQGGSYVASSLGGRLLNPESPDPDERKLLNVVEEMALASGVPVPQVFVMDRESGINAFAAGHSTSDAVIGVTSGCMKLLKRDELQGVIAHE
;
A
#
# COMPACT_ATOMS: atom_id res chain seq x y z
N MET A 1 9.46 -10.79 27.13
CA MET A 1 9.90 -9.79 26.13
C MET A 1 9.17 -8.51 26.47
N ASP A 2 9.92 -7.46 26.81
CA ASP A 2 9.35 -6.20 27.28
C ASP A 2 8.87 -5.34 26.09
N PHE A 3 7.82 -4.56 26.28
CA PHE A 3 7.22 -3.71 25.23
C PHE A 3 8.23 -2.72 24.65
N PHE A 4 9.09 -2.17 25.52
CA PHE A 4 10.13 -1.21 25.18
C PHE A 4 11.20 -1.80 24.25
N ASP A 5 11.60 -3.06 24.46
CA ASP A 5 12.57 -3.74 23.57
C ASP A 5 12.04 -3.89 22.14
N ARG A 6 10.71 -4.08 21.98
CA ARG A 6 10.06 -4.14 20.66
C ARG A 6 10.00 -2.76 20.01
N GLN A 7 9.75 -1.71 20.78
CA GLN A 7 9.71 -0.33 20.30
C GLN A 7 11.10 0.11 19.79
N ASP A 8 12.17 -0.18 20.53
CA ASP A 8 13.55 0.15 20.12
C ASP A 8 13.99 -0.63 18.88
N LYS A 9 13.63 -1.91 18.79
CA LYS A 9 13.86 -2.72 17.58
C LYS A 9 13.12 -2.16 16.38
N ALA A 10 11.86 -1.75 16.56
CA ALA A 10 11.08 -1.13 15.49
C ALA A 10 11.73 0.17 15.00
N GLN A 11 12.10 1.08 15.89
CA GLN A 11 12.78 2.33 15.51
C GLN A 11 14.10 2.10 14.78
N ARG A 12 14.91 1.13 15.23
CA ARG A 12 16.19 0.79 14.59
C ARG A 12 15.99 0.22 13.18
N ASN A 13 14.98 -0.61 13.00
CA ASN A 13 14.64 -1.16 11.69
C ASN A 13 14.11 -0.09 10.75
N THR A 14 13.28 0.84 11.24
CA THR A 14 12.82 2.00 10.46
C THR A 14 14.00 2.83 9.97
N LYS A 15 14.97 3.14 10.83
CA LYS A 15 16.19 3.89 10.42
C LYS A 15 16.98 3.16 9.33
N ARG A 16 17.14 1.83 9.44
CA ARG A 16 17.80 1.01 8.41
C ARG A 16 17.04 1.05 7.09
N LEU A 17 15.72 0.97 7.14
CA LEU A 17 14.87 1.04 5.95
C LEU A 17 15.03 2.39 5.23
N PHE A 18 15.07 3.50 5.97
CA PHE A 18 15.36 4.82 5.40
C PHE A 18 16.72 4.88 4.70
N VAL A 19 17.77 4.28 5.29
CA VAL A 19 19.09 4.20 4.66
C VAL A 19 19.03 3.39 3.36
N TYR A 20 18.40 2.21 3.36
CA TYR A 20 18.26 1.40 2.14
C TYR A 20 17.44 2.11 1.06
N PHE A 21 16.39 2.82 1.45
CA PHE A 21 15.59 3.63 0.54
C PHE A 21 16.43 4.75 -0.09
N ALA A 22 17.19 5.50 0.70
CA ALA A 22 18.06 6.57 0.20
C ALA A 22 19.14 6.05 -0.76
N VAL A 23 19.75 4.90 -0.43
CA VAL A 23 20.71 4.22 -1.32
C VAL A 23 20.03 3.79 -2.62
N GLY A 24 18.84 3.18 -2.55
CA GLY A 24 18.07 2.76 -3.72
C GLY A 24 17.70 3.92 -4.65
N VAL A 25 17.22 5.03 -4.09
CA VAL A 25 16.90 6.25 -4.86
C VAL A 25 18.15 6.83 -5.51
N SER A 26 19.29 6.85 -4.80
CA SER A 26 20.55 7.34 -5.35
C SER A 26 21.04 6.49 -6.53
N LEU A 27 20.99 5.17 -6.39
CA LEU A 27 21.34 4.23 -7.46
C LEU A 27 20.40 4.38 -8.67
N LEU A 28 19.10 4.58 -8.42
CA LEU A 28 18.12 4.82 -9.48
C LEU A 28 18.41 6.11 -10.26
N ILE A 29 18.72 7.21 -9.57
CA ILE A 29 19.11 8.48 -10.21
C ILE A 29 20.34 8.28 -11.09
N VAL A 30 21.37 7.60 -10.59
CA VAL A 30 22.60 7.31 -11.36
C VAL A 30 22.27 6.44 -12.59
N ALA A 31 21.45 5.41 -12.44
CA ALA A 31 21.06 4.54 -13.55
C ALA A 31 20.28 5.31 -14.64
N ILE A 32 19.33 6.16 -14.24
CA ILE A 32 18.56 7.01 -15.16
C ILE A 32 19.49 8.01 -15.85
N TYR A 33 20.42 8.64 -15.12
CA TYR A 33 21.40 9.55 -15.69
C TYR A 33 22.26 8.87 -16.76
N VAL A 34 22.79 7.68 -16.48
CA VAL A 34 23.58 6.89 -17.45
C VAL A 34 22.74 6.53 -18.68
N ALA A 35 21.48 6.12 -18.49
CA ALA A 35 20.58 5.82 -19.59
C ALA A 35 20.32 7.05 -20.48
N VAL A 36 20.10 8.21 -19.88
CA VAL A 36 19.92 9.48 -20.61
C VAL A 36 21.18 9.87 -21.37
N LEU A 37 22.38 9.69 -20.79
CA LEU A 37 23.65 9.91 -21.49
C LEU A 37 23.81 9.00 -22.71
N ILE A 38 23.48 7.71 -22.59
CA ILE A 38 23.54 6.76 -23.71
C ILE A 38 22.57 7.16 -24.82
N VAL A 39 21.34 7.52 -24.47
CA VAL A 39 20.34 7.95 -25.46
C VAL A 39 20.75 9.26 -26.14
N PHE A 40 21.26 10.22 -25.38
CA PHE A 40 21.69 11.52 -25.90
C PHE A 40 22.89 11.36 -26.85
N THR A 41 23.92 10.62 -26.45
CA THR A 41 25.09 10.34 -27.29
C THR A 41 24.71 9.57 -28.56
N TRP A 42 23.81 8.58 -28.45
CA TRP A 42 23.29 7.85 -29.60
C TRP A 42 22.48 8.75 -30.55
N LEU A 43 21.62 9.62 -30.03
CA LEU A 43 20.83 10.55 -30.84
C LEU A 43 21.71 11.59 -31.54
N SER A 44 22.69 12.17 -30.83
CA SER A 44 23.65 13.12 -31.40
C SER A 44 24.51 12.48 -32.50
N SER A 45 24.88 11.20 -32.35
CA SER A 45 25.63 10.48 -33.38
C SER A 45 24.88 10.34 -34.72
N ARG A 46 23.55 10.43 -34.71
CA ARG A 46 22.72 10.39 -35.92
C ARG A 46 22.54 11.75 -36.61
N GLN A 47 22.88 12.87 -35.96
CA GLN A 47 22.79 14.19 -36.56
C GLN A 47 24.08 14.50 -37.34
N GLN A 48 23.99 14.37 -38.66
CA GLN A 48 25.12 14.51 -39.60
C GLN A 48 25.72 15.94 -39.71
N PHE A 49 25.11 16.93 -39.04
CA PHE A 49 25.53 18.34 -39.03
C PHE A 49 25.79 18.90 -37.62
N ALA A 50 25.74 18.08 -36.58
CA ALA A 50 26.11 18.51 -35.24
C ALA A 50 27.61 18.27 -35.02
N GLU A 51 28.32 19.29 -34.55
CA GLU A 51 29.66 19.13 -33.95
C GLU A 51 29.64 17.91 -33.03
N PRO A 52 30.64 17.00 -33.08
CA PRO A 52 30.69 15.87 -32.15
C PRO A 52 30.79 16.43 -30.74
N ALA A 53 29.65 16.53 -30.06
CA ALA A 53 29.60 16.86 -28.65
C ALA A 53 30.42 15.76 -27.96
N ALA A 54 31.61 16.13 -27.48
CA ALA A 54 32.45 15.20 -26.74
C ALA A 54 31.57 14.58 -25.66
N ALA A 55 31.46 13.25 -25.67
CA ALA A 55 30.68 12.49 -24.71
C ALA A 55 31.29 12.75 -23.32
N THR A 56 30.83 13.81 -22.68
CA THR A 56 31.28 14.20 -21.36
C THR A 56 30.52 13.32 -20.38
N PHE A 57 31.25 12.39 -19.75
CA PHE A 57 30.71 11.51 -18.71
C PHE A 57 30.13 12.28 -17.52
N TRP A 58 30.49 13.57 -17.40
CA TRP A 58 30.02 14.45 -16.36
C TRP A 58 29.42 15.72 -16.97
N ASN A 59 28.09 15.84 -16.84
CA ASN A 59 27.33 17.03 -17.20
C ASN A 59 26.43 17.41 -16.00
N PRO A 60 26.80 18.42 -15.20
CA PRO A 60 26.06 18.81 -14.00
C PRO A 60 24.62 19.22 -14.28
N GLN A 61 24.34 19.85 -15.42
CA GLN A 61 22.99 20.31 -15.78
C GLN A 61 22.08 19.12 -16.10
N LEU A 62 22.57 18.17 -16.90
CA LEU A 62 21.84 16.93 -17.18
C LEU A 62 21.64 16.11 -15.91
N PHE A 63 22.68 15.96 -15.07
CA PHE A 63 22.58 15.24 -13.81
C PHE A 63 21.52 15.88 -12.91
N LEU A 64 21.57 17.19 -12.70
CA LEU A 64 20.60 17.91 -11.88
C LEU A 64 19.18 17.78 -12.44
N GLY A 65 19.00 17.90 -13.76
CA GLY A 65 17.71 17.71 -14.41
C GLY A 65 17.15 16.30 -14.20
N THR A 66 17.97 15.26 -14.40
CA THR A 66 17.57 13.86 -14.16
C THR A 66 17.26 13.58 -12.70
N ALA A 67 18.06 14.11 -11.76
CA ALA A 67 17.85 13.95 -10.33
C ALA A 67 16.55 14.62 -9.88
N VAL A 68 16.33 15.89 -10.25
CA VAL A 68 15.11 16.63 -9.94
C VAL A 68 13.89 15.97 -10.57
N GLY A 69 13.97 15.57 -11.83
CA GLY A 69 12.87 14.88 -12.53
C GLY A 69 12.51 13.56 -11.86
N THR A 70 13.50 12.73 -11.52
CA THR A 70 13.29 11.45 -10.84
C THR A 70 12.66 11.66 -9.45
N LEU A 71 13.19 12.61 -8.67
CA LEU A 71 12.65 12.94 -7.35
C LEU A 71 11.23 13.49 -7.44
N ALA A 72 10.92 14.32 -8.44
CA ALA A 72 9.59 14.85 -8.66
C ALA A 72 8.59 13.72 -8.97
N VAL A 73 8.93 12.76 -9.84
CA VAL A 73 8.07 11.61 -10.16
C VAL A 73 7.83 10.75 -8.91
N ILE A 74 8.88 10.43 -8.15
CA ILE A 74 8.76 9.67 -6.90
C ILE A 74 7.86 10.42 -5.90
N PHE A 75 8.09 11.72 -5.73
CA PHE A 75 7.32 12.56 -4.82
C PHE A 75 5.85 12.63 -5.20
N ILE A 76 5.53 12.88 -6.48
CA ILE A 76 4.16 12.94 -6.98
C ILE A 76 3.47 11.58 -6.83
N GLY A 77 4.13 10.48 -7.22
CA GLY A 77 3.58 9.14 -7.08
C GLY A 77 3.34 8.75 -5.62
N SER A 78 4.27 9.10 -4.73
CA SER A 78 4.16 8.87 -3.29
C SER A 78 3.04 9.71 -2.67
N ALA A 79 2.94 11.00 -3.02
CA ALA A 79 1.88 11.88 -2.56
C ALA A 79 0.51 11.40 -3.03
N PHE A 80 0.38 11.03 -4.31
CA PHE A 80 -0.86 10.48 -4.86
C PHE A 80 -1.27 9.19 -4.13
N LYS A 81 -0.33 8.26 -3.90
CA LYS A 81 -0.62 7.02 -3.17
C LYS A 81 -0.98 7.28 -1.71
N SER A 82 -0.31 8.24 -1.07
CA SER A 82 -0.62 8.66 0.30
C SER A 82 -2.03 9.26 0.40
N MET A 83 -2.42 10.11 -0.55
CA MET A 83 -3.77 10.68 -0.62
C MET A 83 -4.84 9.63 -0.93
N GLN A 84 -4.51 8.65 -1.76
CA GLN A 84 -5.41 7.54 -2.09
C GLN A 84 -5.66 6.65 -0.86
N LEU A 85 -4.60 6.31 -0.12
CA LEU A 85 -4.73 5.52 1.11
C LEU A 85 -5.43 6.31 2.21
N SER A 86 -5.20 7.63 2.33
CA SER A 86 -5.84 8.47 3.35
C SER A 86 -7.37 8.58 3.21
N GLN A 87 -7.97 8.06 2.14
CA GLN A 87 -9.43 7.95 2.01
C GLN A 87 -10.05 6.88 2.94
N GLY A 88 -9.22 6.12 3.66
CA GLY A 88 -9.63 5.24 4.75
C GLY A 88 -9.79 3.78 4.35
N GLY A 89 -10.24 2.95 5.30
CA GLY A 89 -10.35 1.50 5.12
C GLY A 89 -11.27 1.09 3.97
N SER A 90 -12.36 1.83 3.76
CA SER A 90 -13.35 1.56 2.70
C SER A 90 -12.74 1.62 1.29
N TYR A 91 -11.79 2.53 1.06
CA TYR A 91 -11.05 2.60 -0.20
C TYR A 91 -10.20 1.34 -0.42
N VAL A 92 -9.50 0.88 0.62
CA VAL A 92 -8.67 -0.33 0.56
C VAL A 92 -9.54 -1.54 0.24
N ALA A 93 -10.64 -1.75 0.98
CA ALA A 93 -11.51 -2.90 0.80
C ALA A 93 -12.16 -2.94 -0.59
N SER A 94 -12.67 -1.80 -1.09
CA SER A 94 -13.23 -1.71 -2.44
C SER A 94 -12.17 -1.89 -3.54
N SER A 95 -10.94 -1.39 -3.34
CA SER A 95 -9.83 -1.59 -4.29
C SER A 95 -9.38 -3.06 -4.41
N LEU A 96 -9.60 -3.85 -3.35
CA LEU A 96 -9.38 -5.30 -3.35
C LEU A 96 -10.59 -6.08 -3.92
N GLY A 97 -11.62 -5.39 -4.41
CA GLY A 97 -12.81 -6.01 -4.98
C GLY A 97 -13.86 -6.41 -3.94
N GLY A 98 -13.78 -5.88 -2.73
CA GLY A 98 -14.77 -6.08 -1.68
C GLY A 98 -16.10 -5.38 -2.02
N ARG A 99 -17.20 -6.08 -1.79
CA ARG A 99 -18.57 -5.54 -1.82
C ARG A 99 -19.00 -5.17 -0.41
N LEU A 100 -19.45 -3.94 -0.20
CA LEU A 100 -20.01 -3.50 1.07
C LEU A 100 -21.29 -4.33 1.38
N LEU A 101 -21.35 -4.89 2.58
CA LEU A 101 -22.54 -5.61 3.04
C LEU A 101 -23.64 -4.62 3.45
N ASN A 102 -24.87 -4.95 3.06
CA ASN A 102 -26.05 -4.25 3.54
C ASN A 102 -26.40 -4.78 4.95
N PRO A 103 -26.53 -3.93 5.97
CA PRO A 103 -27.00 -4.33 7.31
C PRO A 103 -28.32 -5.11 7.31
N GLU A 104 -29.18 -4.85 6.32
CA GLU A 104 -30.49 -5.51 6.16
C GLU A 104 -30.46 -6.69 5.19
N SER A 105 -29.29 -7.28 4.94
CA SER A 105 -29.17 -8.42 4.03
C SER A 105 -30.07 -9.60 4.45
N PRO A 106 -30.82 -10.22 3.52
CA PRO A 106 -31.61 -11.41 3.80
C PRO A 106 -30.76 -12.69 3.90
N ASP A 107 -29.49 -12.65 3.48
CA ASP A 107 -28.60 -13.83 3.49
C ASP A 107 -28.19 -14.18 4.93
N PRO A 108 -28.48 -15.41 5.43
CA PRO A 108 -28.08 -15.83 6.77
C PRO A 108 -26.58 -15.75 7.03
N ASP A 109 -25.72 -16.01 6.04
CA ASP A 109 -24.27 -15.96 6.20
C ASP A 109 -23.77 -14.53 6.34
N GLU A 110 -24.32 -13.60 5.56
CA GLU A 110 -24.00 -12.16 5.67
C GLU A 110 -24.46 -11.60 7.01
N ARG A 111 -25.67 -11.97 7.47
CA ARG A 111 -26.17 -11.57 8.80
C ARG A 111 -25.33 -12.16 9.93
N LYS A 112 -24.95 -13.44 9.81
CA LYS A 112 -24.07 -14.11 10.78
C LYS A 112 -22.76 -13.33 10.93
N LEU A 113 -22.14 -12.94 9.82
CA LEU A 113 -20.91 -12.16 9.79
C LEU A 113 -21.10 -10.76 10.39
N LEU A 114 -22.13 -10.01 9.97
CA LEU A 114 -22.43 -8.69 10.52
C LEU A 114 -22.62 -8.72 12.04
N ASN A 115 -23.38 -9.70 12.55
CA ASN A 115 -23.58 -9.87 13.99
C ASN A 115 -22.26 -10.18 14.71
N VAL A 116 -21.40 -11.02 14.14
CA VAL A 116 -20.09 -11.33 14.74
C VAL A 116 -19.20 -10.09 14.81
N VAL A 117 -19.14 -9.30 13.74
CA VAL A 117 -18.36 -8.05 13.72
C VAL A 117 -18.91 -7.06 14.75
N GLU A 118 -20.23 -6.90 14.84
CA GLU A 118 -20.86 -6.03 15.83
C GLU A 118 -20.57 -6.48 17.27
N GLU A 119 -20.69 -7.78 17.55
CA GLU A 119 -20.36 -8.36 18.86
C GLU A 119 -18.90 -8.07 19.26
N MET A 120 -17.95 -8.26 18.34
CA MET A 120 -16.53 -8.01 18.61
C MET A 120 -16.22 -6.52 18.76
N ALA A 121 -16.86 -5.66 17.97
CA ALA A 121 -16.71 -4.21 18.08
C ALA A 121 -17.23 -3.70 19.43
N LEU A 122 -18.42 -4.16 19.85
CA LEU A 122 -19.01 -3.84 21.15
C LEU A 122 -18.13 -4.33 22.31
N ALA A 123 -17.66 -5.57 22.25
CA ALA A 123 -16.78 -6.15 23.27
C ALA A 123 -15.45 -5.38 23.39
N SER A 124 -14.95 -4.84 22.28
CA SER A 124 -13.68 -4.09 22.22
C SER A 124 -13.86 -2.58 22.46
N GLY A 125 -15.09 -2.09 22.58
CA GLY A 125 -15.39 -0.67 22.78
C GLY A 125 -15.03 0.22 21.58
N VAL A 126 -15.04 -0.32 20.36
CA VAL A 126 -14.76 0.42 19.13
C VAL A 126 -16.05 0.65 18.33
N PRO A 127 -16.13 1.68 17.48
CA PRO A 127 -17.24 1.84 16.54
C PRO A 127 -17.39 0.60 15.66
N VAL A 128 -18.62 0.19 15.35
CA VAL A 128 -18.87 -0.96 14.47
C VAL A 128 -18.31 -0.64 13.07
N PRO A 129 -17.29 -1.36 12.59
CA PRO A 129 -16.67 -1.08 11.31
C PRO A 129 -17.59 -1.52 10.16
N GLN A 130 -17.41 -0.90 8.99
CA GLN A 130 -18.09 -1.37 7.78
C GLN A 130 -17.53 -2.74 7.37
N VAL A 131 -18.41 -3.63 6.90
CA VAL A 131 -18.03 -4.99 6.51
C VAL A 131 -18.09 -5.16 4.99
N PHE A 132 -17.00 -5.66 4.42
CA PHE A 132 -16.88 -5.94 3.00
C PHE A 132 -16.68 -7.44 2.78
N VAL A 133 -17.32 -7.98 1.74
CA VAL A 133 -17.14 -9.38 1.31
C VAL A 133 -16.46 -9.43 -0.05
N MET A 134 -15.39 -10.22 -0.15
CA MET A 134 -14.74 -10.54 -1.42
C MET A 134 -15.42 -11.77 -2.02
N ASP A 135 -16.46 -11.54 -2.82
CA ASP A 135 -17.33 -12.60 -3.35
C ASP A 135 -16.56 -13.66 -4.17
N ARG A 136 -15.51 -13.24 -4.89
CA ARG A 136 -14.74 -14.08 -5.82
C ARG A 136 -13.62 -14.89 -5.17
N GLU A 137 -13.38 -14.70 -3.87
CA GLU A 137 -12.28 -15.35 -3.15
C GLU A 137 -12.81 -16.53 -2.31
N SER A 138 -12.52 -17.75 -2.74
CA SER A 138 -12.97 -18.98 -2.07
C SER A 138 -12.05 -19.43 -0.92
N GLY A 139 -10.86 -18.84 -0.78
CA GLY A 139 -9.97 -19.07 0.36
C GLY A 139 -10.56 -18.53 1.66
N ILE A 140 -9.98 -18.91 2.81
CA ILE A 140 -10.36 -18.39 4.12
C ILE A 140 -9.38 -17.28 4.50
N ASN A 141 -9.82 -16.03 4.42
CA ASN A 141 -9.03 -14.89 4.83
C ASN A 141 -9.93 -13.75 5.34
N ALA A 142 -9.38 -12.91 6.21
CA ALA A 142 -9.97 -11.66 6.65
C ALA A 142 -8.86 -10.61 6.80
N PHE A 143 -9.22 -9.34 6.80
CA PHE A 143 -8.30 -8.25 7.11
C PHE A 143 -9.04 -7.05 7.70
N ALA A 144 -8.39 -6.33 8.60
CA ALA A 144 -8.78 -4.97 8.98
C ALA A 144 -8.00 -3.91 8.18
N ALA A 145 -8.68 -2.84 7.76
CA ALA A 145 -8.04 -1.69 7.12
C ALA A 145 -8.62 -0.37 7.64
N GLY A 146 -7.78 0.65 7.84
CA GLY A 146 -8.16 1.97 8.35
C GLY A 146 -6.96 2.66 9.00
N HIS A 147 -7.00 3.99 9.14
CA HIS A 147 -5.96 4.74 9.87
C HIS A 147 -6.23 4.81 11.37
N SER A 148 -7.50 4.67 11.74
CA SER A 148 -8.06 4.77 13.08
C SER A 148 -9.23 3.80 13.23
N THR A 149 -9.73 3.64 14.44
CA THR A 149 -10.94 2.84 14.69
C THR A 149 -12.21 3.48 14.11
N SER A 150 -12.21 4.78 13.84
CA SER A 150 -13.36 5.48 13.25
C SER A 150 -13.53 5.30 11.74
N ASP A 151 -12.45 4.98 11.01
CA ASP A 151 -12.45 4.69 9.57
C ASP A 151 -12.10 3.23 9.25
N ALA A 152 -12.14 2.38 10.29
CA ALA A 152 -11.85 0.97 10.17
C ALA A 152 -12.94 0.24 9.37
N VAL A 153 -12.50 -0.73 8.57
CA VAL A 153 -13.35 -1.68 7.86
C VAL A 153 -12.81 -3.09 8.05
N ILE A 154 -13.71 -4.07 7.99
CA ILE A 154 -13.37 -5.48 8.01
C ILE A 154 -13.69 -6.06 6.64
N GLY A 155 -12.67 -6.58 5.95
CA GLY A 155 -12.82 -7.32 4.70
C GLY A 155 -12.75 -8.82 4.96
N VAL A 156 -13.70 -9.58 4.43
CA VAL A 156 -13.79 -11.05 4.61
C VAL A 156 -13.96 -11.73 3.25
N THR A 157 -13.27 -12.85 3.02
CA THR A 157 -13.49 -13.64 1.80
C THR A 157 -14.80 -14.41 1.85
N SER A 158 -15.38 -14.73 0.69
CA SER A 158 -16.59 -15.55 0.65
C SER A 158 -16.36 -16.95 1.25
N GLY A 159 -15.15 -17.50 1.10
CA GLY A 159 -14.72 -18.73 1.78
C GLY A 159 -14.74 -18.61 3.30
N CYS A 160 -14.20 -17.53 3.87
CA CYS A 160 -14.20 -17.30 5.31
C CYS A 160 -15.63 -17.19 5.87
N MET A 161 -16.49 -16.42 5.20
CA MET A 161 -17.88 -16.22 5.61
C MET A 161 -18.71 -17.51 5.59
N LYS A 162 -18.53 -18.34 4.56
CA LYS A 162 -19.38 -19.53 4.31
C LYS A 162 -18.84 -20.81 4.95
N LEU A 163 -17.52 -20.96 5.04
CA LEU A 163 -16.91 -22.22 5.50
C LEU A 163 -16.69 -22.25 7.02
N LEU A 164 -16.46 -21.09 7.66
CA LEU A 164 -16.25 -21.03 9.09
C LEU A 164 -17.57 -21.07 9.87
N LYS A 165 -17.54 -21.80 10.99
CA LYS A 165 -18.59 -21.74 12.00
C LYS A 165 -18.54 -20.40 12.73
N ARG A 166 -19.62 -20.06 13.42
CA ARG A 166 -19.74 -18.79 14.15
C ARG A 166 -18.56 -18.54 15.10
N ASP A 167 -18.19 -19.53 15.89
CA ASP A 167 -17.13 -19.39 16.91
C ASP A 167 -15.74 -19.23 16.26
N GLU A 168 -15.49 -19.93 15.15
CA GLU A 168 -14.26 -19.79 14.37
C GLU A 168 -14.19 -18.41 13.70
N LEU A 169 -15.32 -17.94 13.16
CA LEU A 169 -15.43 -16.61 12.58
C LEU A 169 -15.22 -15.53 13.64
N GLN A 170 -15.77 -15.68 14.85
CA GLN A 170 -15.49 -14.78 15.98
C GLN A 170 -14.00 -14.75 16.30
N GLY A 171 -13.32 -15.90 16.34
CA GLY A 171 -11.88 -15.96 16.57
C GLY A 171 -11.06 -15.22 15.51
N VAL A 172 -11.44 -15.32 14.23
CA VAL A 172 -10.81 -14.58 13.14
C VAL A 172 -11.09 -13.08 13.25
N ILE A 173 -12.36 -12.69 13.42
CA ILE A 173 -12.75 -11.27 13.50
C ILE A 173 -12.21 -10.60 14.77
N ALA A 174 -12.04 -11.33 15.87
CA ALA A 174 -11.42 -10.80 17.09
C ALA A 174 -9.90 -10.62 16.97
N HIS A 175 -9.25 -11.32 16.03
CA HIS A 175 -7.83 -11.15 15.75
C HIS A 175 -7.55 -9.88 14.93
N GLU A 176 -8.43 -9.60 13.98
CA GLU A 176 -8.39 -8.42 13.09
C GLU A 176 -8.79 -7.13 13.82
#